data_AF-A0A7Z1N846-F1
#
_entry.id   AF-A0A7Z1N846-F1
#
_cell.length_a   1.000
_cell.length_b   1.000
_cell.length_c   1.000
_cell.angle_alpha   90.00
_cell.angle_beta   90.00
_cell.angle_gamma   90.00
#
_symmetry.space_group_name_H-M   'P 1'
#
loop_
_entity.id
_entity.type
_entity.pdbx_description
1 polymer ?
#
loop_
_entity_poly.entity_id
_entity_poly.type
_entity_poly.pdbx_seq_one_letter_code
_entity_poly.pdbx_strand_id
1 'polypeptide(L)' 'MNVKLLNPLTLAYMGDAVLDQHVREYIVLKLQSKPHRLHQVSKSYVSAKSQAKTLEYLLD' A
#
# COMPACT_ATOMS: atom_id res chain seq x y z
N MET A 1 8.52 -7.65 19.08
CA MET A 1 9.22 -6.57 18.36
C MET A 1 8.71 -5.25 18.93
N ASN A 2 9.57 -4.40 19.51
CA ASN A 2 9.09 -3.10 20.04
C ASN A 2 9.08 -2.08 18.90
N VAL A 3 7.95 -1.97 18.22
CA VAL A 3 7.74 -1.07 17.06
C VAL A 3 8.06 0.40 17.37
N LYS A 4 7.93 0.83 18.63
CA LYS A 4 8.26 2.20 19.05
C LYS A 4 9.76 2.50 19.05
N LEU A 5 10.61 1.48 18.99
CA LEU A 5 12.07 1.63 18.94
C LEU A 5 12.63 1.51 17.51
N LEU A 6 11.79 1.23 16.52
CA LEU A 6 12.21 1.16 15.13
C LEU A 6 12.39 2.56 14.57
N ASN A 7 13.45 2.77 13.80
CA ASN A 7 13.62 4.03 13.08
C ASN A 7 12.52 4.18 12.00
N PRO A 8 12.22 5.42 11.57
CA PRO A 8 11.16 5.68 10.59
C PRO A 8 11.31 4.92 9.27
N LEU A 9 12.53 4.70 8.78
CA LEU A 9 12.78 3.97 7.53
C LEU A 9 12.46 2.48 7.66
N THR A 10 12.78 1.87 8.81
CA THR A 10 12.41 0.48 9.09
C THR A 10 10.90 0.32 9.22
N LEU A 11 10.21 1.30 9.81
CA LEU A 11 8.75 1.33 9.85
C LEU A 11 8.16 1.48 8.43
N ALA A 12 8.71 2.36 7.60
CA ALA A 12 8.28 2.54 6.22
C ALA A 12 8.49 1.28 5.38
N TYR A 13 9.64 0.61 5.53
CA TYR A 13 9.93 -0.66 4.87
C TYR A 13 8.89 -1.74 5.20
N MET A 14 8.55 -1.88 6.48
CA MET A 14 7.49 -2.81 6.91
C MET A 14 6.11 -2.39 6.40
N GLY A 15 5.81 -1.08 6.48
CA GLY A 15 4.52 -0.52 6.08
C GLY A 15 4.24 -0.66 4.59
N ASP A 16 5.26 -0.52 3.74
CA ASP A 16 5.14 -0.71 2.28
C ASP A 16 4.65 -2.13 1.94
N ALA A 17 5.22 -3.15 2.57
CA ALA A 17 4.81 -4.54 2.38
C ALA A 17 3.38 -4.80 2.90
N VAL A 18 3.04 -4.27 4.08
CA VAL A 18 1.69 -4.42 4.67
C VAL A 18 0.63 -3.78 3.78
N LEU A 19 0.86 -2.55 3.31
CA LEU A 19 -0.07 -1.84 2.44
C LEU A 19 -0.23 -2.53 1.09
N ASP A 20 0.87 -2.97 0.46
CA ASP A 20 0.83 -3.70 -0.81
C ASP A 20 0.03 -5.00 -0.69
N GLN A 21 0.22 -5.77 0.39
CA GLN A 21 -0.57 -6.98 0.63
C GLN A 21 -2.07 -6.67 0.76
N HIS A 22 -2.45 -5.68 1.59
CA HIS A 22 -3.85 -5.31 1.79
C HIS A 22 -4.52 -4.83 0.49
N VAL A 23 -3.83 -3.99 -0.29
CA VAL A 23 -4.36 -3.52 -1.58
C VAL A 23 -4.54 -4.67 -2.55
N ARG A 24 -3.54 -5.57 -2.67
CA ARG A 24 -3.64 -6.70 -3.59
C ARG A 24 -4.79 -7.63 -3.22
N GLU A 25 -4.96 -7.94 -1.94
CA GLU A 25 -6.09 -8.73 -1.45
C GLU A 25 -7.42 -8.09 -1.82
N TYR A 26 -7.60 -6.79 -1.52
CA TYR A 26 -8.78 -6.04 -1.89
C TYR A 26 -9.07 -6.08 -3.40
N ILE A 27 -8.04 -5.87 -4.24
CA ILE A 27 -8.19 -5.84 -5.70
C ILE A 27 -8.50 -7.22 -6.28
N VAL A 28 -7.88 -8.29 -5.76
CA VAL A 28 -8.17 -9.68 -6.16
C VAL A 28 -9.64 -10.01 -5.88
N LEU A 29 -10.11 -9.72 -4.67
CA LEU A 29 -11.48 -9.98 -4.25
C LEU A 29 -12.49 -9.13 -5.04
N LYS A 30 -12.13 -7.89 -5.40
CA LYS A 30 -13.03 -6.96 -6.10
C LYS A 30 -13.14 -7.19 -7.61
N LEU A 31 -12.03 -7.50 -8.29
CA LEU A 31 -11.98 -7.44 -9.77
C LEU A 31 -12.07 -8.77 -10.50
N GLN A 32 -11.77 -9.91 -9.85
CA GLN A 32 -11.80 -11.25 -10.47
C GLN A 32 -11.19 -11.29 -11.90
N SER A 33 -10.03 -10.64 -12.08
CA SER A 33 -9.43 -10.36 -13.38
C SER A 33 -8.07 -11.06 -13.57
N LYS A 34 -7.52 -11.04 -14.79
CA LYS A 34 -6.19 -11.58 -15.10
C LYS A 34 -5.06 -10.89 -14.29
N PRO A 35 -3.98 -11.60 -13.92
CA PRO A 35 -2.89 -11.09 -13.07
C PRO A 35 -2.30 -9.75 -13.50
N HIS A 36 -2.08 -9.54 -14.81
CA HIS A 36 -1.53 -8.29 -15.32
C HIS A 36 -2.39 -7.07 -14.97
N ARG A 37 -3.72 -7.20 -15.13
CA ARG A 37 -4.66 -6.14 -14.78
C ARG A 37 -4.76 -5.94 -13.26
N LEU A 38 -4.73 -7.01 -12.48
CA LEU A 38 -4.70 -6.92 -11.01
C LEU A 38 -3.46 -6.16 -10.53
N HIS A 39 -2.29 -6.44 -11.11
CA HIS A 39 -1.06 -5.73 -10.79
C HIS A 39 -1.11 -4.25 -11.19
N GLN A 40 -1.55 -3.94 -12.42
CA GLN A 40 -1.69 -2.55 -12.89
C GLN A 40 -2.61 -1.73 -11.99
N VAL A 41 -3.74 -2.30 -11.57
CA VAL A 41 -4.66 -1.62 -10.66
C VAL A 41 -4.06 -1.50 -9.26
N SER A 42 -3.49 -2.57 -8.69
CA SER A 42 -2.88 -2.49 -7.35
C SER A 42 -1.77 -1.43 -7.30
N LYS A 43 -0.93 -1.35 -8.34
CA LYS A 43 0.13 -0.34 -8.47
C LYS A 43 -0.41 1.10 -8.44
N SER A 44 -1.60 1.35 -8.98
CA SER A 44 -2.18 2.70 -8.95
C SER A 44 -2.64 3.14 -7.56
N TYR A 45 -2.87 2.21 -6.64
CA TYR A 45 -3.22 2.51 -5.24
C TYR A 45 -1.97 2.70 -4.39
N VAL A 46 -0.93 1.89 -4.59
CA VAL A 46 0.27 1.90 -3.73
C VAL A 46 1.41 2.77 -4.24
N SER A 47 1.26 3.44 -5.38
CA SER A 47 2.30 4.33 -5.90
C SER A 47 2.63 5.46 -4.89
N ALA A 48 3.89 5.92 -4.90
CA ALA A 48 4.32 7.03 -4.02
C ALA A 48 3.42 8.27 -4.17
N LYS A 49 2.97 8.58 -5.39
CA LYS A 49 2.03 9.68 -5.66
C LYS A 49 0.67 9.46 -4.99
N SER A 50 0.16 8.23 -5.03
CA SER A 50 -1.12 7.87 -4.41
C SER A 50 -1.02 7.91 -2.89
N GLN A 51 0.07 7.38 -2.32
CA GLN A 51 0.33 7.44 -0.89
C GLN A 51 0.47 8.88 -0.39
N ALA A 52 1.17 9.75 -1.13
CA ALA A 52 1.27 11.18 -0.81
C ALA A 52 -0.10 11.87 -0.80
N LYS A 53 -0.92 11.64 -1.82
CA LYS A 53 -2.29 12.18 -1.88
C LYS A 53 -3.17 11.68 -0.73
N THR A 54 -3.05 10.40 -0.36
CA THR A 54 -3.77 9.84 0.78
C THR A 54 -3.31 10.48 2.09
N LEU A 55 -2.00 10.70 2.26
CA LEU A 55 -1.48 11.36 3.45
C LEU A 55 -1.98 12.81 3.55
N GLU A 56 -1.93 13.58 2.45
CA GLU A 56 -2.49 14.93 2.38
C GLU A 56 -3.96 14.93 2.83
N TYR A 57 -4.79 14.04 2.25
CA TYR A 57 -6.20 13.91 2.61
C TYR A 57 -6.46 13.51 4.08
N LEU A 58 -5.56 12.76 4.71
CA LEU A 58 -5.71 12.34 6.12
C LEU A 58 -5.23 13.38 7.12
N LEU A 59 -4.41 14.34 6.68
CA LEU A 59 -3.87 15.43 7.50
C LEU A 59 -4.72 16.70 7.42
N ASP A 60 -5.56 16.83 6.38
CA ASP A 60 -6.62 17.82 6.25
C ASP A 60 -7.80 17.51 7.19
#